data_AF-A0A1G8E7E6-F1
#
_entry.id   AF-A0A1G8E7E6-F1
#
_cell.length_a   1.000
_cell.length_b   1.000
_cell.length_c   1.000
_cell.angle_alpha   90.00
_cell.angle_beta   90.00
_cell.angle_gamma   90.00
#
_symmetry.space_group_name_H-M   'P 1'
#
loop_
_entity.id
_entity.type
_entity.pdbx_description
1 polymer ?
#
loop_
_entity_poly.entity_id
_entity_poly.type
_entity_poly.pdbx_seq_one_letter_code
_entity_poly.pdbx_strand_id
1 'polypeptide(L)'
;VCAATASGVDDFVAALRESVAAAVAAGPVEVAPELRAAAAALDPATLDDAAFDGLLALAGLGGEGGVAVPKRMAPVNALLDAAPPRLREALLIAFLDRLTR
;
A
#
# COMPACT_ATOMS: atom_id res chain seq x y z
N VAL A 1 24.63 -8.96 -5.68
CA VAL A 1 24.97 -9.79 -4.50
C VAL A 1 26.39 -9.41 -4.06
N CYS A 2 26.60 -9.15 -2.78
CA CYS A 2 27.94 -8.91 -2.24
C CYS A 2 28.29 -10.04 -1.27
N ALA A 3 29.56 -10.13 -0.85
CA ALA A 3 30.03 -11.19 0.06
C ALA A 3 29.19 -11.26 1.36
N ALA A 4 28.68 -10.12 1.84
CA ALA A 4 27.85 -10.06 3.05
C ALA A 4 26.43 -10.62 2.87
N THR A 5 25.93 -10.76 1.64
CA THR A 5 24.56 -11.25 1.37
C THR A 5 24.54 -12.61 0.66
N ALA A 6 25.70 -13.15 0.29
CA ALA A 6 25.81 -14.40 -0.46
C ALA A 6 25.31 -15.63 0.31
N SER A 7 25.52 -15.68 1.64
CA SER A 7 25.06 -16.80 2.48
C SER A 7 23.55 -16.86 2.65
N GLY A 8 22.84 -15.74 2.46
CA GLY A 8 21.38 -15.66 2.61
C GLY A 8 20.61 -15.93 1.33
N VAL A 9 21.27 -16.25 0.21
CA VAL A 9 20.62 -16.41 -1.10
C VAL A 9 19.65 -17.59 -1.10
N ASP A 10 20.05 -18.73 -0.56
CA ASP A 10 19.21 -19.93 -0.56
C ASP A 10 17.98 -19.75 0.35
N ASP A 11 18.18 -19.18 1.54
CA ASP A 11 17.09 -18.84 2.47
C ASP A 11 16.12 -17.83 1.84
N PHE A 12 16.65 -16.81 1.14
CA PHE A 12 15.84 -15.83 0.43
C PHE A 12 15.02 -16.48 -0.69
N VAL A 13 15.63 -17.36 -1.48
CA VAL A 13 14.93 -18.08 -2.57
C VAL A 13 13.84 -18.98 -2.00
N ALA A 14 14.08 -19.66 -0.88
CA ALA A 14 13.07 -20.47 -0.21
C ALA A 14 11.89 -19.61 0.26
N ALA A 15 12.16 -18.53 1.01
CA ALA A 15 11.16 -17.59 1.49
C ALA A 15 10.36 -16.93 0.34
N LEU A 16 11.04 -16.62 -0.77
CA LEU A 16 10.39 -16.05 -1.95
C LEU A 16 9.45 -17.05 -2.60
N ARG A 17 9.84 -18.32 -2.74
CA ARG A 17 8.97 -19.37 -3.29
C ARG A 17 7.72 -19.58 -2.44
N GLU A 18 7.87 -19.63 -1.13
CA GLU A 18 6.74 -19.76 -0.19
C GLU A 18 5.78 -18.57 -0.30
N SER A 19 6.34 -17.35 -0.34
CA SER A 19 5.56 -16.12 -0.51
C SER A 19 4.81 -16.09 -1.84
N VAL A 20 5.45 -16.52 -2.94
CA VAL A 20 4.81 -16.61 -4.26
C VAL A 20 3.71 -17.66 -4.27
N ALA A 21 3.92 -18.83 -3.67
CA ALA A 21 2.89 -19.86 -3.58
C ALA A 21 1.67 -19.36 -2.79
N ALA A 22 1.90 -18.66 -1.67
CA ALA A 22 0.84 -18.05 -0.88
C ALA A 22 0.09 -16.96 -1.67
N ALA A 23 0.80 -16.11 -2.42
CA ALA A 23 0.19 -15.09 -3.26
C ALA A 23 -0.66 -15.69 -4.39
N VAL A 24 -0.15 -16.73 -5.06
CA VAL A 24 -0.90 -17.45 -6.11
C VAL A 24 -2.16 -18.10 -5.54
N ALA A 25 -2.07 -18.74 -4.37
CA ALA A 25 -3.22 -19.35 -3.71
C ALA A 25 -4.26 -18.31 -3.26
N ALA A 26 -3.83 -17.12 -2.85
CA ALA A 26 -4.72 -16.02 -2.47
C ALA A 26 -5.45 -15.41 -3.68
N GLY A 27 -4.90 -15.55 -4.89
CA GLY A 27 -5.46 -15.00 -6.12
C GLY A 27 -5.19 -13.50 -6.29
N PRO A 28 -5.61 -12.92 -7.44
CA PRO A 28 -5.42 -11.50 -7.71
C PRO A 28 -6.16 -10.64 -6.67
N VAL A 29 -5.51 -9.56 -6.24
CA VAL A 29 -6.14 -8.58 -5.37
C VAL A 29 -7.03 -7.70 -6.22
N GLU A 30 -8.34 -7.98 -6.19
CA GLU A 30 -9.32 -7.11 -6.83
C GLU A 30 -9.59 -5.89 -5.95
N VAL A 31 -9.29 -4.71 -6.50
CA VAL A 31 -9.76 -3.46 -5.90
C VAL A 31 -11.27 -3.40 -6.07
N ALA A 32 -11.99 -3.33 -4.95
CA ALA A 32 -13.43 -3.13 -4.94
C ALA A 32 -13.78 -1.93 -5.88
N PRO A 33 -14.72 -2.10 -6.82
CA PRO A 33 -15.08 -1.03 -7.77
C PRO A 33 -15.41 0.30 -7.11
N GLU A 34 -15.98 0.26 -5.92
CA GLU A 34 -16.34 1.39 -5.08
C GLU A 34 -15.10 2.13 -4.58
N LEU A 35 -14.03 1.41 -4.20
CA LEU A 35 -12.76 2.01 -3.78
C LEU A 35 -12.03 2.66 -4.96
N ARG A 36 -12.11 2.05 -6.15
CA ARG A 36 -11.58 2.64 -7.39
C ARG A 36 -12.33 3.92 -7.77
N ALA A 37 -13.65 3.91 -7.66
CA ALA A 37 -14.49 5.08 -7.93
C ALA A 37 -14.22 6.21 -6.91
N ALA A 38 -14.07 5.87 -5.62
CA ALA A 38 -13.71 6.82 -4.58
C ALA A 38 -12.34 7.46 -4.87
N ALA A 39 -11.31 6.66 -5.16
CA ALA A 39 -9.99 7.16 -5.53
C ALA A 39 -10.04 8.06 -6.77
N ALA A 40 -10.82 7.71 -7.79
CA ALA A 40 -10.97 8.53 -8.99
C ALA A 40 -11.69 9.88 -8.74
N ALA A 41 -12.51 9.97 -7.70
CA ALA A 41 -13.24 11.18 -7.33
C ALA A 41 -12.40 12.16 -6.47
N LEU A 42 -11.24 11.73 -5.98
CA LEU A 42 -10.33 12.59 -5.21
C LEU A 42 -9.55 13.53 -6.12
N ASP A 43 -9.64 14.82 -5.83
CA ASP A 43 -8.76 15.83 -6.42
C ASP A 43 -7.44 15.88 -5.63
N PRO A 44 -6.30 15.54 -6.25
CA PRO A 44 -4.99 15.62 -5.61
C PRO A 44 -4.63 17.03 -5.13
N ALA A 45 -5.19 18.07 -5.76
CA ALA A 45 -4.90 19.46 -5.40
C ALA A 45 -5.61 19.92 -4.12
N THR A 46 -6.66 19.20 -3.69
CA THR A 46 -7.45 19.51 -2.50
C THR A 46 -7.40 18.39 -1.47
N LEU A 47 -6.44 17.47 -1.59
CA LEU A 47 -6.25 16.39 -0.63
C LEU A 47 -5.80 16.97 0.71
N ASP A 48 -6.71 17.03 1.67
CA ASP A 48 -6.45 17.47 3.04
C ASP A 48 -6.32 16.27 4.00
N ASP A 49 -5.91 16.56 5.24
CA ASP A 49 -5.68 15.54 6.26
C ASP A 49 -6.95 14.69 6.52
N ALA A 50 -8.14 15.29 6.46
CA ALA A 50 -9.40 14.60 6.71
C ALA A 50 -9.77 13.64 5.57
N ALA A 51 -9.57 14.07 4.31
CA ALA A 51 -9.75 13.23 3.14
C ALA A 51 -8.73 12.09 3.11
N PHE A 52 -7.49 12.36 3.53
CA PHE A 52 -6.45 11.35 3.65
C PHE A 52 -6.76 10.31 4.74
N ASP A 53 -7.19 10.75 5.93
CA ASP A 53 -7.62 9.85 7.01
C ASP A 53 -8.82 8.98 6.59
N GLY A 54 -9.75 9.54 5.82
CA GLY A 54 -10.87 8.80 5.23
C GLY A 54 -10.42 7.70 4.28
N LEU A 55 -9.42 7.97 3.43
CA LEU A 55 -8.84 6.96 2.54
C LEU A 55 -8.09 5.87 3.31
N LEU A 56 -7.33 6.25 4.33
CA LEU A 56 -6.63 5.28 5.18
C LEU A 56 -7.64 4.39 5.92
N ALA A 57 -8.73 4.94 6.44
CA ALA A 57 -9.79 4.16 7.06
C ALA A 57 -10.45 3.17 6.07
N LEU A 58 -10.76 3.62 4.85
CA LEU A 58 -11.32 2.77 3.79
C LEU A 58 -10.37 1.65 3.36
N ALA A 59 -9.06 1.91 3.37
CA ALA A 59 -8.03 0.92 3.06
C ALA A 59 -7.68 0.00 4.25
N GLY A 60 -8.32 0.18 5.41
CA GLY A 60 -8.02 -0.58 6.64
C GLY A 60 -6.67 -0.21 7.27
N LEU A 61 -6.16 0.99 6.97
CA LEU A 61 -4.90 1.57 7.43
C LEU A 61 -5.09 2.61 8.55
N GLY A 62 -6.34 3.01 8.82
CA GLY A 62 -6.67 3.93 9.90
C GLY A 62 -6.59 3.23 11.28
N GLY A 63 -6.02 3.91 12.26
CA GLY A 63 -5.97 3.49 13.66
C GLY A 63 -6.03 4.68 14.62
N GLU A 64 -6.37 4.42 15.89
CA GLU A 64 -6.35 5.47 16.93
C GLU A 64 -4.94 6.06 17.04
N GLY A 65 -4.77 7.31 16.61
CA GLY A 65 -3.52 8.07 16.75
C GLY A 65 -2.61 8.14 15.53
N GLY A 66 -3.00 7.63 14.34
CA GLY A 66 -2.23 7.85 13.11
C GLY A 66 -2.20 6.67 12.14
N VAL A 67 -1.12 6.59 11.35
CA VAL A 67 -0.89 5.51 10.38
C VAL A 67 -0.62 4.22 11.15
N ALA A 68 -1.56 3.28 11.12
CA ALA A 68 -1.29 1.93 11.57
C ALA A 68 -0.58 1.17 10.45
N VAL A 69 0.57 0.56 10.73
CA VAL A 69 1.23 -0.33 9.77
C VAL A 69 0.28 -1.51 9.52
N PRO A 70 -0.26 -1.67 8.30
CA PRO A 70 -1.23 -2.72 8.07
C PRO A 70 -0.56 -4.07 8.08
N LYS A 71 -1.30 -5.06 8.60
CA LYS A 71 -0.85 -6.45 8.63
C LYS A 71 -0.73 -7.06 7.22
N ARG A 72 -1.32 -6.43 6.20
CA ARG A 72 -1.24 -6.86 4.79
C ARG A 72 -1.01 -5.66 3.86
N MET A 73 0.03 -5.73 3.03
CA MET A 73 0.38 -4.69 2.03
C MET A 73 -0.46 -4.77 0.75
N ALA A 74 -1.03 -5.94 0.45
CA ALA A 74 -1.76 -6.18 -0.79
C ALA A 74 -2.87 -5.15 -1.08
N PRO A 75 -3.76 -4.81 -0.12
CA PRO A 75 -4.79 -3.78 -0.34
C PRO A 75 -4.23 -2.38 -0.59
N VAL A 76 -3.11 -2.04 0.04
CA VAL A 76 -2.43 -0.74 -0.16
C VAL A 76 -1.89 -0.63 -1.58
N ASN A 77 -1.17 -1.67 -2.01
CA ASN A 77 -0.60 -1.71 -3.35
C ASN A 77 -1.70 -1.67 -4.42
N ALA A 78 -2.81 -2.38 -4.19
CA ALA A 78 -3.94 -2.38 -5.10
C ALA A 78 -4.61 -0.98 -5.20
N LEU A 79 -4.75 -0.26 -4.08
CA LEU A 79 -5.20 1.14 -4.09
C LEU A 79 -4.23 2.04 -4.87
N LEU A 80 -2.92 1.92 -4.64
CA LEU A 80 -1.91 2.68 -5.37
C LEU A 80 -1.93 2.36 -6.86
N ASP A 81 -2.13 1.10 -7.26
CA ASP A 81 -2.23 0.68 -8.66
C ASP A 81 -3.45 1.29 -9.35
N ALA A 82 -4.56 1.42 -8.63
CA ALA A 82 -5.79 2.04 -9.14
C ALA A 82 -5.74 3.58 -9.22
N ALA A 83 -4.86 4.22 -8.45
CA ALA A 83 -4.78 5.69 -8.39
C ALA A 83 -4.14 6.28 -9.67
N PRO A 84 -4.72 7.37 -10.25
CA PRO A 84 -4.06 8.13 -11.30
C PRO A 84 -2.68 8.67 -10.85
N PRO A 85 -1.71 8.89 -11.77
CA PRO A 85 -0.33 9.24 -11.40
C PRO A 85 -0.19 10.41 -10.41
N ARG A 86 -0.97 11.49 -10.62
CA ARG A 86 -0.94 12.65 -9.72
C ARG A 86 -1.50 12.37 -8.33
N LEU A 87 -2.53 11.53 -8.24
CA LEU A 87 -3.10 11.12 -6.96
C LEU A 87 -2.13 10.22 -6.21
N ARG A 88 -1.50 9.27 -6.90
CA ARG A 88 -0.48 8.39 -6.32
C ARG A 88 0.66 9.19 -5.70
N GLU A 89 1.15 10.20 -6.40
CA GLU A 89 2.19 11.10 -5.90
C GLU A 89 1.74 11.87 -4.65
N ALA A 90 0.55 12.49 -4.70
CA ALA A 90 0.00 13.22 -3.56
C ALA A 90 -0.19 12.32 -2.32
N LEU A 91 -0.66 11.08 -2.51
CA LEU A 91 -0.83 10.10 -1.44
C LEU A 91 0.50 9.71 -0.80
N LEU A 92 1.56 9.51 -1.61
CA LEU A 92 2.89 9.17 -1.09
C LEU A 92 3.50 10.33 -0.31
N ILE A 93 3.35 11.57 -0.78
CA ILE A 93 3.83 12.76 -0.08
C ILE A 93 3.10 12.92 1.26
N ALA A 94 1.77 12.84 1.27
CA ALA A 94 0.97 12.95 2.49
C ALA A 94 1.32 11.86 3.51
N PHE A 95 1.52 10.62 3.04
CA PHE A 95 1.94 9.51 3.87
C PHE A 95 3.33 9.72 4.49
N LEU A 96 4.32 10.15 3.70
CA LEU A 96 5.68 10.41 4.17
C LEU A 96 5.72 11.56 5.18
N ASP A 97 5.01 12.67 4.91
CA ASP A 97 4.90 13.78 5.87
C ASP A 97 4.39 13.30 7.23
N ARG A 98 3.35 12.45 7.21
CA ARG A 98 2.75 11.86 8.41
C ARG A 98 3.67 10.92 9.17
N LEU A 99 4.57 10.18 8.48
CA LEU A 99 5.56 9.32 9.13
C LEU A 99 6.71 10.11 9.77
N THR A 100 7.01 11.29 9.24
CA THR A 100 8.14 12.11 9.70
C THR A 100 7.78 13.13 10.78
N ARG A 101 6.51 13.22 11.17
CA ARG A 101 5.99 14.19 12.12
C ARG A 101 5.98 13.67 13.56
#